data_AF-A0A3P1WHK8-F1
#
_entry.id   AF-A0A3P1WHK8-F1
#
_cell.length_a   1.000
_cell.length_b   1.000
_cell.length_c   1.000
_cell.angle_alpha   90.00
_cell.angle_beta   90.00
_cell.angle_gamma   90.00
#
_symmetry.space_group_name_H-M   'P 1'
#
loop_
_entity.id
_entity.type
_entity.pdbx_description
1 polymer ?
#
loop_
_entity_poly.entity_id
_entity_poly.type
_entity_poly.pdbx_seq_one_letter_code
_entity_poly.pdbx_strand_id
1 'polypeptide(L)'
;MSRWRNTFLVVLASSLATTLGPPAAADDTVEPMPSASSHSQEPSAPPAPPTATAEPSQPESQPPTASPSPTPDQASTGPAPTPTQLPSAAETSQPSSPTRPENELVSPGDELGLVEVAAETEEPADLQEHEPFAAALPQHPVVQVHNAGQFGHGWLPDNTTFPGDWDGDGYDDQLMRSARGELLFYRGRADGSLYEGVRIGHGWGAALELLGQADWDGDGLIDLVARFTSGSLILYSGDGSGGFLRSSQIGRGWGGINKIALLPQASNGYPAIVGLHSDGRVLYYPSDGVGNFAPAHTLARDANEYSLLEAAGDWDGNSYSDLIAIDRSGRLVYLPLAGARITGRFQVGRNWQYFLKLGVTQAENGAASLAGIRQDGMFFRFTASTARPVFSYASRPATLNDLGKSWRPGCPVGPEQLSVITMNFWDSHGRISRGNLIVRSDLVARTTTIFKAAFAKRFPISKMRTAALYDGNDITMMADDNTSAFNCRQVVGNPYRVSPHSYGYAVDINTVKNPYFAGRWYPSAAYSTGRSASIPGMHMADTVFPVEFRRHGGHWGGCYRDYHHFELTTQRC
;
A
#
# COMPACT_ATOMS: atom_id res chain seq x y z
N MET A 1 -54.65 -2.01 -38.29
CA MET A 1 -55.14 -3.30 -38.80
C MET A 1 -54.30 -4.42 -38.17
N SER A 2 -54.97 -5.49 -37.74
CA SER A 2 -54.45 -6.83 -37.34
C SER A 2 -53.57 -6.99 -36.08
N ARG A 3 -54.24 -7.40 -34.99
CA ARG A 3 -53.76 -8.15 -33.81
C ARG A 3 -53.61 -9.66 -34.12
N TRP A 4 -53.16 -10.41 -33.09
CA TRP A 4 -53.24 -11.87 -32.78
C TRP A 4 -51.84 -12.55 -32.73
N ARG A 5 -51.41 -13.40 -31.77
CA ARG A 5 -51.96 -13.98 -30.52
C ARG A 5 -50.86 -14.81 -29.78
N ASN A 6 -50.93 -14.87 -28.44
CA ASN A 6 -50.52 -15.89 -27.43
C ASN A 6 -49.40 -16.93 -27.68
N THR A 7 -48.61 -17.23 -26.63
CA THR A 7 -48.73 -18.46 -25.78
C THR A 7 -47.82 -18.40 -24.52
N PHE A 8 -48.40 -18.78 -23.37
CA PHE A 8 -47.78 -18.99 -22.05
C PHE A 8 -47.17 -20.41 -21.96
N LEU A 9 -46.06 -20.57 -21.22
CA LEU A 9 -45.70 -21.86 -20.61
C LEU A 9 -45.17 -21.65 -19.18
N VAL A 10 -45.82 -22.34 -18.24
CA VAL A 10 -45.49 -22.47 -16.81
C VAL A 10 -44.73 -23.78 -16.63
N VAL A 11 -43.64 -23.79 -15.86
CA VAL A 11 -42.97 -25.01 -15.40
C VAL A 11 -42.92 -25.04 -13.88
N LEU A 12 -43.43 -26.14 -13.34
CA LEU A 12 -43.54 -26.51 -11.93
C LEU A 12 -42.18 -26.79 -11.27
N ALA A 13 -42.05 -26.41 -10.00
CA ALA A 13 -41.08 -26.99 -9.08
C ALA A 13 -41.84 -27.73 -7.96
N SER A 14 -41.58 -29.04 -7.86
CA SER A 14 -42.24 -29.97 -6.95
C SER A 14 -41.69 -29.88 -5.52
N SER A 15 -42.60 -29.91 -4.55
CA SER A 15 -42.32 -30.05 -3.12
C SER A 15 -42.08 -31.52 -2.73
N LEU A 16 -41.14 -31.75 -1.82
CA LEU A 16 -41.15 -32.90 -0.91
C LEU A 16 -40.94 -32.37 0.51
N ALA A 17 -41.92 -32.64 1.37
CA ALA A 17 -41.94 -32.32 2.78
C ALA A 17 -41.41 -33.51 3.59
N THR A 18 -40.58 -33.23 4.58
CA THR A 18 -40.37 -34.12 5.72
C THR A 18 -40.57 -33.31 7.00
N THR A 19 -41.52 -33.78 7.79
CA THR A 19 -42.02 -33.28 9.07
C THR A 19 -40.99 -33.37 10.20
N LEU A 20 -40.91 -32.35 11.07
CA LEU A 20 -40.69 -32.48 12.51
C LEU A 20 -41.23 -31.20 13.20
N GLY A 21 -42.03 -31.39 14.25
CA GLY A 21 -42.91 -30.38 14.88
C GLY A 21 -42.23 -29.40 15.83
N PRO A 22 -43.01 -28.43 16.39
CA PRO A 22 -42.49 -27.36 17.24
C PRO A 22 -42.43 -27.79 18.71
N PRO A 23 -41.45 -27.34 19.50
CA PRO A 23 -41.56 -27.39 20.95
C PRO A 23 -42.28 -26.16 21.50
N ALA A 24 -43.01 -26.41 22.58
CA ALA A 24 -44.00 -25.59 23.24
C ALA A 24 -43.44 -24.39 24.02
N ALA A 25 -44.33 -23.45 24.30
CA ALA A 25 -44.19 -22.35 25.24
C ALA A 25 -44.46 -22.78 26.70
N ALA A 26 -43.84 -22.05 27.64
CA ALA A 26 -44.06 -21.86 29.09
C ALA A 26 -42.67 -21.82 29.77
N ASP A 27 -42.34 -20.99 30.75
CA ASP A 27 -43.12 -20.16 31.67
C ASP A 27 -42.18 -19.13 32.32
N ASP A 28 -42.73 -18.00 32.76
CA ASP A 28 -42.07 -17.01 33.60
C ASP A 28 -41.89 -17.56 35.03
N THR A 29 -40.67 -17.54 35.57
CA THR A 29 -40.45 -17.35 37.02
C THR A 29 -39.08 -16.73 37.27
N VAL A 30 -39.10 -15.45 37.64
CA VAL A 30 -38.04 -14.73 38.37
C VAL A 30 -38.17 -15.08 39.85
N GLU A 31 -37.08 -15.50 40.51
CA GLU A 31 -36.70 -15.11 41.89
C GLU A 31 -35.38 -15.79 42.35
N PRO A 32 -34.73 -15.28 43.42
CA PRO A 32 -33.27 -15.10 43.50
C PRO A 32 -32.54 -16.17 44.32
N MET A 33 -31.24 -16.32 44.09
CA MET A 33 -30.36 -17.27 44.79
C MET A 33 -28.98 -16.63 45.05
N PRO A 34 -28.23 -17.05 46.09
CA PRO A 34 -28.12 -16.27 47.31
C PRO A 34 -26.70 -15.74 47.60
N SER A 35 -26.67 -14.79 48.54
CA SER A 35 -25.50 -14.30 49.25
C SER A 35 -24.75 -15.40 50.02
N ALA A 36 -23.43 -15.46 49.84
CA ALA A 36 -22.51 -15.99 50.84
C ALA A 36 -21.23 -15.14 50.86
N SER A 37 -20.84 -14.76 52.07
CA SER A 37 -19.84 -13.76 52.41
C SER A 37 -18.52 -14.38 52.89
N SER A 38 -17.48 -13.53 52.88
CA SER A 38 -16.18 -13.61 53.54
C SER A 38 -15.05 -14.38 52.84
N HIS A 39 -14.03 -13.66 52.37
CA HIS A 39 -12.72 -13.59 53.03
C HIS A 39 -11.93 -12.39 52.46
N SER A 40 -11.59 -11.47 53.35
CA SER A 40 -10.77 -10.28 53.08
C SER A 40 -9.29 -10.65 53.06
N GLN A 41 -8.57 -10.29 52.01
CA GLN A 41 -7.11 -10.12 52.04
C GLN A 41 -6.73 -8.91 51.18
N GLU A 42 -6.23 -7.86 51.85
CA GLU A 42 -5.54 -6.71 51.24
C GLU A 42 -4.25 -7.15 50.55
N PRO A 43 -3.85 -6.54 49.42
CA PRO A 43 -2.45 -6.50 49.01
C PRO A 43 -1.74 -5.30 49.67
N SER A 44 -0.70 -5.64 50.43
CA SER A 44 0.16 -4.73 51.20
C SER A 44 0.98 -3.77 50.33
N ALA A 45 1.17 -2.55 50.82
CA ALA A 45 2.07 -1.54 50.27
C ALA A 45 3.56 -1.96 50.34
N PRO A 46 4.41 -1.52 49.38
CA PRO A 46 5.85 -1.79 49.43
C PRO A 46 6.57 -0.96 50.51
N PRO A 47 7.69 -1.46 51.08
CA PRO A 47 8.36 -0.84 52.21
C PRO A 47 9.23 0.37 51.81
N ALA A 48 9.28 1.36 52.70
CA ALA A 48 10.21 2.50 52.62
C ALA A 48 11.68 2.07 52.85
N PRO A 49 12.66 2.75 52.22
CA PRO A 49 14.07 2.46 52.45
C PRO A 49 14.57 3.02 53.80
N PRO A 50 15.59 2.39 54.43
CA PRO A 50 16.00 2.69 55.79
C PRO A 50 16.90 3.94 55.89
N THR A 51 16.68 4.69 56.96
CA THR A 51 17.52 5.78 57.45
C THR A 51 18.76 5.22 58.16
N ALA A 52 19.95 5.73 57.84
CA ALA A 52 21.17 5.51 58.62
C ALA A 52 21.90 6.85 58.85
N THR A 53 22.40 6.96 60.08
CA THR A 53 22.83 8.14 60.83
C THR A 53 24.31 8.53 60.63
N ALA A 54 24.57 9.83 60.86
CA ALA A 54 25.77 10.47 61.46
C ALA A 54 27.01 10.84 60.59
N GLU A 55 27.12 12.16 60.39
CA GLU A 55 28.25 13.13 60.33
C GLU A 55 29.69 12.71 60.73
N PRO A 56 30.78 13.44 60.31
CA PRO A 56 30.95 14.88 60.67
C PRO A 56 31.75 15.83 59.72
N SER A 57 31.56 17.13 59.96
CA SER A 57 32.52 18.27 59.83
C SER A 57 32.58 19.12 58.54
N GLN A 58 31.91 20.29 58.62
CA GLN A 58 32.15 21.66 58.10
C GLN A 58 33.59 22.04 57.64
N PRO A 59 33.81 23.06 56.75
CA PRO A 59 33.32 24.43 56.96
C PRO A 59 32.80 25.27 55.78
N GLU A 60 32.05 26.29 56.18
CA GLU A 60 31.52 27.45 55.44
C GLU A 60 32.47 28.11 54.43
N SER A 61 31.92 28.56 53.31
CA SER A 61 32.39 29.80 52.65
C SER A 61 31.26 30.51 51.87
N GLN A 62 31.27 31.83 52.05
CA GLN A 62 30.31 32.86 51.62
C GLN A 62 30.22 33.08 50.09
N PRO A 63 29.20 33.81 49.60
CA PRO A 63 28.95 34.00 48.16
C PRO A 63 29.70 35.21 47.59
N PRO A 64 29.99 35.28 46.28
CA PRO A 64 30.41 36.52 45.65
C PRO A 64 29.31 37.15 44.77
N THR A 65 28.92 38.32 45.25
CA THR A 65 28.61 39.61 44.61
C THR A 65 28.84 39.80 43.10
N ALA A 66 28.00 40.68 42.55
CA ALA A 66 27.90 41.15 41.17
C ALA A 66 28.88 42.27 40.75
N SER A 67 28.96 42.46 39.41
CA SER A 67 29.33 43.64 38.60
C SER A 67 30.83 43.89 38.29
N PRO A 68 31.22 44.68 37.25
CA PRO A 68 30.47 45.33 36.14
C PRO A 68 31.10 45.18 34.71
N SER A 69 30.40 45.75 33.71
CA SER A 69 30.78 45.98 32.30
C SER A 69 32.08 46.77 32.04
N PRO A 70 32.52 46.83 30.76
CA PRO A 70 33.04 48.07 30.20
C PRO A 70 32.34 48.55 28.90
N THR A 71 32.04 49.83 28.95
CA THR A 71 31.80 50.95 28.00
C THR A 71 32.04 50.78 26.47
N PRO A 72 31.22 51.45 25.62
CA PRO A 72 31.58 51.85 24.25
C PRO A 72 31.90 53.35 24.13
N ASP A 73 32.84 53.71 23.25
CA ASP A 73 33.15 55.12 22.89
C ASP A 73 32.81 55.40 21.41
N GLN A 74 31.97 56.44 21.22
CA GLN A 74 31.96 57.58 20.26
C GLN A 74 32.55 57.40 18.83
N ALA A 75 32.14 58.06 17.73
CA ALA A 75 31.02 58.86 17.22
C ALA A 75 31.48 59.33 15.81
N SER A 76 30.61 59.41 14.78
CA SER A 76 30.68 60.43 13.70
C SER A 76 29.57 60.21 12.64
N THR A 77 29.17 61.30 12.01
CA THR A 77 27.89 61.63 11.37
C THR A 77 27.92 61.64 9.83
N GLY A 78 26.81 61.18 9.21
CA GLY A 78 26.20 61.69 7.96
C GLY A 78 26.69 61.10 6.61
N PRO A 79 25.98 61.34 5.49
CA PRO A 79 24.52 61.44 5.26
C PRO A 79 24.01 60.44 4.19
N ALA A 80 22.68 60.37 4.04
CA ALA A 80 21.94 59.51 3.11
C ALA A 80 22.12 59.85 1.60
N PRO A 81 21.93 58.89 0.68
CA PRO A 81 21.61 59.19 -0.71
C PRO A 81 20.14 58.90 -1.08
N THR A 82 19.59 59.88 -1.79
CA THR A 82 18.34 59.98 -2.55
C THR A 82 18.13 58.84 -3.58
N PRO A 83 16.88 58.42 -3.88
CA PRO A 83 16.59 57.49 -4.95
C PRO A 83 16.52 58.18 -6.32
N THR A 84 17.27 57.67 -7.30
CA THR A 84 17.21 58.09 -8.71
C THR A 84 16.05 57.41 -9.44
N GLN A 85 15.35 58.22 -10.23
CA GLN A 85 14.15 57.92 -11.01
C GLN A 85 14.48 57.62 -12.49
N LEU A 86 13.46 57.15 -13.24
CA LEU A 86 13.24 57.10 -14.72
C LEU A 86 13.44 55.75 -15.45
N PRO A 87 12.71 55.48 -16.57
CA PRO A 87 11.40 56.02 -17.00
C PRO A 87 10.39 55.00 -17.56
N SER A 88 9.20 55.53 -17.83
CA SER A 88 8.01 54.95 -18.47
C SER A 88 8.02 55.07 -20.01
N ALA A 89 7.20 54.21 -20.63
CA ALA A 89 6.40 54.35 -21.86
C ALA A 89 6.92 53.75 -23.18
N ALA A 90 6.14 52.79 -23.71
CA ALA A 90 5.60 52.84 -25.08
C ALA A 90 4.44 51.82 -25.24
N GLU A 91 3.29 52.32 -25.71
CA GLU A 91 2.14 51.56 -26.22
C GLU A 91 2.49 50.81 -27.52
N THR A 92 1.82 49.69 -27.80
CA THR A 92 0.97 49.54 -29.01
C THR A 92 0.23 48.19 -29.10
N SER A 93 -1.05 48.31 -29.51
CA SER A 93 -1.88 47.39 -30.32
C SER A 93 -2.46 46.08 -29.73
N GLN A 94 -3.79 46.07 -29.61
CA GLN A 94 -4.67 44.89 -29.69
C GLN A 94 -4.63 44.22 -31.08
N PRO A 95 -5.14 42.98 -31.21
CA PRO A 95 -6.46 42.86 -31.88
C PRO A 95 -7.41 41.78 -31.33
N SER A 96 -8.70 42.14 -31.30
CA SER A 96 -9.94 41.40 -31.61
C SER A 96 -10.22 39.98 -31.11
N SER A 97 -11.38 39.85 -30.46
CA SER A 97 -12.16 38.63 -30.17
C SER A 97 -12.58 37.82 -31.41
N PRO A 98 -12.94 36.53 -31.20
CA PRO A 98 -14.19 36.04 -31.77
C PRO A 98 -15.07 35.25 -30.77
N THR A 99 -16.33 35.67 -30.72
CA THR A 99 -17.59 34.89 -30.64
C THR A 99 -17.64 33.49 -30.01
N ARG A 100 -18.50 33.40 -28.99
CA ARG A 100 -19.19 32.23 -28.41
C ARG A 100 -20.04 31.47 -29.46
N PRO A 101 -20.13 30.14 -29.36
CA PRO A 101 -21.37 29.42 -29.62
C PRO A 101 -21.94 28.78 -28.34
N GLU A 102 -23.23 28.53 -28.42
CA GLU A 102 -24.18 28.24 -27.34
C GLU A 102 -24.13 26.79 -26.85
N ASN A 103 -24.79 26.58 -25.71
CA ASN A 103 -24.99 25.31 -25.00
C ASN A 103 -25.30 24.11 -25.91
N GLU A 104 -24.61 23.01 -25.64
CA GLU A 104 -25.21 21.68 -25.69
C GLU A 104 -24.93 20.97 -24.36
N LEU A 105 -26.01 20.65 -23.64
CA LEU A 105 -26.00 19.90 -22.38
C LEU A 105 -25.52 18.48 -22.65
N VAL A 106 -24.30 18.14 -22.22
CA VAL A 106 -23.85 16.75 -22.11
C VAL A 106 -23.82 16.40 -20.62
N SER A 107 -24.63 15.41 -20.24
CA SER A 107 -24.66 14.82 -18.91
C SER A 107 -23.29 14.22 -18.54
N PRO A 108 -22.72 14.50 -17.36
CA PRO A 108 -21.47 13.86 -16.96
C PRO A 108 -21.78 12.54 -16.26
N GLY A 109 -21.63 11.45 -17.00
CA GLY A 109 -21.60 10.10 -16.48
C GLY A 109 -20.75 9.26 -17.40
N ASP A 110 -19.44 9.52 -17.41
CA ASP A 110 -18.36 8.65 -17.95
C ASP A 110 -17.03 9.42 -17.87
N GLU A 111 -16.36 9.47 -16.71
CA GLU A 111 -14.92 9.79 -16.66
C GLU A 111 -14.24 9.46 -15.32
N LEU A 112 -14.29 8.21 -14.87
CA LEU A 112 -13.32 7.66 -13.91
C LEU A 112 -13.09 6.18 -14.28
N GLY A 113 -12.03 5.95 -15.07
CA GLY A 113 -11.65 4.63 -15.56
C GLY A 113 -11.02 3.78 -14.45
N LEU A 114 -11.70 2.69 -14.11
CA LEU A 114 -11.25 1.63 -13.19
C LEU A 114 -9.98 0.96 -13.72
N VAL A 115 -8.93 0.89 -12.89
CA VAL A 115 -7.67 0.20 -13.22
C VAL A 115 -7.07 -0.48 -11.98
N GLU A 116 -7.10 -1.82 -11.95
CA GLU A 116 -6.35 -2.72 -11.04
C GLU A 116 -4.85 -2.76 -11.38
N VAL A 117 -3.92 -2.30 -10.52
CA VAL A 117 -2.45 -2.51 -10.69
C VAL A 117 -1.71 -2.45 -9.34
N ALA A 118 -0.43 -2.84 -9.33
CA ALA A 118 0.42 -3.20 -8.20
C ALA A 118 1.84 -2.60 -8.27
N ALA A 119 2.75 -3.05 -7.40
CA ALA A 119 3.94 -2.31 -6.94
C ALA A 119 5.26 -2.48 -7.64
N GLU A 120 6.07 -1.42 -7.49
CA GLU A 120 7.51 -1.38 -7.73
C GLU A 120 8.28 -0.98 -6.46
N THR A 121 9.28 -1.74 -6.01
CA THR A 121 10.31 -1.24 -5.08
C THR A 121 11.69 -1.81 -5.37
N GLU A 122 12.67 -0.91 -5.43
CA GLU A 122 14.10 -1.19 -5.29
C GLU A 122 14.57 -0.94 -3.83
N GLU A 123 15.64 -1.64 -3.42
CA GLU A 123 16.46 -1.44 -2.21
C GLU A 123 17.95 -1.43 -2.60
N PRO A 124 18.85 -0.81 -1.79
CA PRO A 124 20.25 -1.22 -1.70
C PRO A 124 20.70 -1.67 -0.29
N ALA A 125 21.50 -2.75 -0.31
CA ALA A 125 22.56 -3.31 0.56
C ALA A 125 22.79 -2.81 2.01
N ASP A 126 22.84 -3.71 3.01
CA ASP A 126 24.06 -4.47 3.44
C ASP A 126 23.71 -5.58 4.48
N LEU A 127 24.58 -6.59 4.54
CA LEU A 127 24.61 -7.89 5.25
C LEU A 127 24.70 -7.73 6.79
N GLN A 128 24.42 -8.66 7.72
CA GLN A 128 24.21 -10.11 7.89
C GLN A 128 23.64 -10.25 9.35
N GLU A 129 22.73 -11.16 9.74
CA GLU A 129 23.01 -12.51 10.27
C GLU A 129 21.67 -13.21 10.65
N HIS A 130 21.74 -14.54 10.74
CA HIS A 130 20.73 -15.58 10.93
C HIS A 130 19.55 -15.36 11.91
N GLU A 131 18.33 -15.76 11.50
CA GLU A 131 17.31 -16.40 12.36
C GLU A 131 16.40 -17.37 11.51
N PRO A 132 15.93 -18.50 12.06
CA PRO A 132 15.05 -19.46 11.40
C PRO A 132 13.56 -19.11 11.58
N PHE A 133 12.69 -19.78 10.84
CA PHE A 133 11.26 -19.49 10.60
C PHE A 133 10.99 -18.42 9.54
N ALA A 134 10.65 -18.93 8.35
CA ALA A 134 9.86 -18.22 7.37
C ALA A 134 8.52 -17.81 8.00
N ALA A 135 8.48 -16.63 8.63
CA ALA A 135 7.26 -15.83 8.58
C ALA A 135 6.94 -15.68 7.09
N ALA A 136 5.79 -16.22 6.67
CA ALA A 136 5.29 -15.95 5.33
C ALA A 136 5.28 -14.43 5.17
N LEU A 137 6.06 -13.89 4.22
CA LEU A 137 5.97 -12.48 3.84
C LEU A 137 4.48 -12.14 3.72
N PRO A 138 3.98 -11.10 4.41
CA PRO A 138 2.57 -10.75 4.35
C PRO A 138 2.18 -10.62 2.88
N GLN A 139 1.25 -11.47 2.44
CA GLN A 139 0.70 -11.36 1.11
C GLN A 139 -0.18 -10.12 1.11
N HIS A 140 0.38 -8.98 0.69
CA HIS A 140 -0.44 -7.78 0.49
C HIS A 140 -1.64 -8.12 -0.40
N PRO A 141 -2.82 -7.54 -0.20
CA PRO A 141 -3.96 -7.76 -1.08
C PRO A 141 -3.76 -7.03 -2.42
N VAL A 142 -4.60 -7.37 -3.39
CA VAL A 142 -4.90 -6.43 -4.47
C VAL A 142 -5.82 -5.39 -3.86
N VAL A 143 -5.36 -4.13 -3.85
CA VAL A 143 -6.17 -3.02 -3.42
C VAL A 143 -6.77 -2.36 -4.65
N GLN A 144 -8.09 -2.25 -4.67
CA GLN A 144 -8.79 -1.42 -5.64
C GLN A 144 -9.49 -0.30 -4.90
N VAL A 145 -9.33 0.93 -5.39
CA VAL A 145 -10.09 2.08 -4.92
C VAL A 145 -11.19 2.36 -5.94
N HIS A 146 -12.44 2.20 -5.51
CA HIS A 146 -13.62 2.33 -6.35
C HIS A 146 -14.14 3.76 -6.39
N ASN A 147 -14.89 4.09 -7.46
CA ASN A 147 -15.37 5.44 -7.73
C ASN A 147 -16.10 6.08 -6.55
N ALA A 148 -15.88 7.38 -6.44
CA ALA A 148 -16.38 8.16 -5.33
C ALA A 148 -17.83 8.60 -5.47
N GLY A 149 -18.56 8.56 -4.35
CA GLY A 149 -19.68 9.47 -4.16
C GLY A 149 -19.15 10.87 -3.86
N GLN A 150 -19.80 11.91 -4.38
CA GLN A 150 -19.55 13.29 -3.95
C GLN A 150 -20.43 13.57 -2.73
N PHE A 151 -19.82 13.94 -1.60
CA PHE A 151 -20.50 14.13 -0.31
C PHE A 151 -20.55 15.61 0.14
N GLY A 152 -19.91 16.52 -0.59
CA GLY A 152 -19.95 17.95 -0.29
C GLY A 152 -19.10 18.81 -1.21
N HIS A 153 -19.15 20.11 -0.99
CA HIS A 153 -18.34 21.13 -1.68
C HIS A 153 -18.01 22.29 -0.73
N GLY A 154 -17.05 23.14 -1.10
CA GLY A 154 -16.63 24.29 -0.29
C GLY A 154 -15.66 23.97 0.84
N TRP A 155 -15.12 22.75 0.87
CA TRP A 155 -14.12 22.33 1.85
C TRP A 155 -12.76 22.94 1.54
N LEU A 156 -12.00 23.23 2.60
CA LEU A 156 -10.63 23.75 2.49
C LEU A 156 -9.65 22.59 2.67
N PRO A 157 -8.96 22.10 1.61
CA PRO A 157 -8.21 20.85 1.68
C PRO A 157 -7.15 20.81 2.79
N ASP A 158 -6.28 21.83 2.85
CA ASP A 158 -5.18 21.92 3.84
C ASP A 158 -5.66 22.21 5.27
N ASN A 159 -6.94 22.53 5.43
CA ASN A 159 -7.54 22.90 6.70
C ASN A 159 -8.50 21.83 7.23
N THR A 160 -8.72 20.75 6.49
CA THR A 160 -9.67 19.70 6.88
C THR A 160 -8.92 18.46 7.34
N THR A 161 -9.45 17.81 8.36
CA THR A 161 -8.99 16.50 8.81
C THR A 161 -10.16 15.56 8.95
N PHE A 162 -9.87 14.28 8.76
CA PHE A 162 -10.80 13.16 8.92
C PHE A 162 -10.47 12.52 10.27
N PRO A 163 -11.08 12.91 11.39
CA PRO A 163 -10.75 12.36 12.70
C PRO A 163 -11.32 10.95 12.94
N GLY A 164 -12.23 10.45 12.10
CA GLY A 164 -13.02 9.26 12.42
C GLY A 164 -14.24 9.64 13.26
N ASP A 165 -14.75 8.71 14.07
CA ASP A 165 -15.86 8.92 15.01
C ASP A 165 -15.39 9.73 16.24
N TRP A 166 -15.44 11.05 16.12
CA TRP A 166 -14.90 12.02 17.08
C TRP A 166 -15.84 12.28 18.26
N ASP A 167 -17.16 12.09 18.07
CA ASP A 167 -18.16 12.21 19.14
C ASP A 167 -18.72 10.88 19.66
N GLY A 168 -18.23 9.74 19.15
CA GLY A 168 -18.55 8.40 19.64
C GLY A 168 -19.94 7.90 19.24
N ASP A 169 -20.57 8.53 18.24
CA ASP A 169 -21.92 8.18 17.78
C ASP A 169 -21.95 7.03 16.74
N GLY A 170 -20.78 6.53 16.36
CA GLY A 170 -20.57 5.44 15.42
C GLY A 170 -20.45 5.87 13.96
N TYR A 171 -20.41 7.17 13.67
CA TYR A 171 -20.26 7.70 12.31
C TYR A 171 -19.02 8.58 12.18
N ASP A 172 -18.32 8.44 11.04
CA ASP A 172 -17.16 9.28 10.78
C ASP A 172 -17.53 10.77 10.66
N ASP A 173 -16.87 11.57 11.49
CA ASP A 173 -16.99 13.01 11.58
C ASP A 173 -15.95 13.75 10.76
N GLN A 174 -16.05 15.08 10.72
CA GLN A 174 -15.05 15.96 10.11
C GLN A 174 -14.74 17.17 10.98
N LEU A 175 -13.46 17.57 10.94
CA LEU A 175 -13.02 18.85 11.48
C LEU A 175 -12.46 19.72 10.36
N MET A 176 -12.85 21.00 10.34
CA MET A 176 -12.30 21.97 9.41
C MET A 176 -11.92 23.26 10.12
N ARG A 177 -10.70 23.73 9.87
CA ARG A 177 -10.29 25.08 10.23
C ARG A 177 -10.83 26.09 9.21
N SER A 178 -11.67 27.01 9.67
CA SER A 178 -12.21 28.09 8.84
C SER A 178 -11.12 29.09 8.45
N ALA A 179 -11.36 29.88 7.40
CA ALA A 179 -10.46 30.97 7.00
C ALA A 179 -10.28 32.06 8.08
N ARG A 180 -11.15 32.09 9.10
CA ARG A 180 -11.07 33.01 10.24
C ARG A 180 -10.29 32.41 11.42
N GLY A 181 -9.73 31.20 11.27
CA GLY A 181 -9.00 30.50 12.33
C GLY A 181 -9.91 29.90 13.40
N GLU A 182 -11.16 29.59 13.07
CA GLU A 182 -12.07 28.83 13.94
C GLU A 182 -11.94 27.35 13.62
N LEU A 183 -12.05 26.47 14.62
CA LEU A 183 -12.18 25.04 14.38
C LEU A 183 -13.66 24.66 14.41
N LEU A 184 -14.12 24.08 13.32
CA LEU A 184 -15.50 23.66 13.11
C LEU A 184 -15.57 22.13 13.12
N PHE A 185 -16.55 21.60 13.85
CA PHE A 185 -16.91 20.20 13.94
C PHE A 185 -18.17 19.94 13.13
N TYR A 186 -18.10 18.95 12.23
CA TYR A 186 -19.20 18.51 11.40
C TYR A 186 -19.49 17.06 11.75
N ARG A 187 -20.58 16.85 12.47
CA ARG A 187 -20.98 15.51 12.88
C ARG A 187 -21.42 14.65 11.70
N GLY A 188 -21.06 13.37 11.73
CA GLY A 188 -21.45 12.32 10.80
C GLY A 188 -22.94 11.99 10.84
N ARG A 189 -23.38 11.26 9.82
CA ARG A 189 -24.71 10.63 9.74
C ARG A 189 -24.57 9.21 9.20
N ALA A 190 -25.60 8.41 9.47
CA ALA A 190 -25.72 7.04 8.97
C ALA A 190 -25.70 6.89 7.45
N ASP A 191 -26.02 7.95 6.71
CA ASP A 191 -25.95 7.96 5.23
C ASP A 191 -24.61 8.51 4.69
N GLY A 192 -23.65 8.75 5.59
CA GLY A 192 -22.35 9.34 5.29
C GLY A 192 -22.35 10.86 5.03
N SER A 193 -23.50 11.52 5.10
CA SER A 193 -23.59 12.98 5.04
C SER A 193 -23.20 13.64 6.37
N LEU A 194 -23.05 14.97 6.37
CA LEU A 194 -22.58 15.73 7.53
C LEU A 194 -23.60 16.77 7.99
N TYR A 195 -23.74 16.95 9.30
CA TYR A 195 -24.50 18.06 9.89
C TYR A 195 -23.84 19.42 9.60
N GLU A 196 -24.55 20.50 9.90
CA GLU A 196 -23.95 21.83 9.84
C GLU A 196 -22.80 21.95 10.84
N GLY A 197 -21.76 22.67 10.44
CA GLY A 197 -20.55 22.83 11.24
C GLY A 197 -20.80 23.65 12.50
N VAL A 198 -20.44 23.11 13.65
CA VAL A 198 -20.47 23.78 14.95
C VAL A 198 -19.06 24.20 15.34
N ARG A 199 -18.89 25.43 15.82
CA ARG A 199 -17.58 25.90 16.26
C ARG A 199 -17.22 25.27 17.62
N ILE A 200 -16.10 24.57 17.66
CA ILE A 200 -15.53 23.96 18.87
C ILE A 200 -14.22 24.61 19.33
N GLY A 201 -13.67 25.56 18.56
CA GLY A 201 -12.44 26.24 18.94
C GLY A 201 -12.19 27.57 18.23
N HIS A 202 -11.32 28.38 18.83
CA HIS A 202 -10.82 29.66 18.31
C HIS A 202 -9.28 29.69 18.31
N GLY A 203 -8.67 30.58 17.52
CA GLY A 203 -7.22 30.76 17.51
C GLY A 203 -6.43 29.72 16.71
N TRP A 204 -7.10 28.90 15.91
CA TRP A 204 -6.48 27.83 15.11
C TRP A 204 -5.78 28.33 13.85
N GLY A 205 -5.81 29.64 13.56
CA GLY A 205 -5.24 30.22 12.34
C GLY A 205 -3.73 29.98 12.14
N ALA A 206 -2.99 29.69 13.22
CA ALA A 206 -1.57 29.35 13.16
C ALA A 206 -1.28 27.84 13.03
N ALA A 207 -2.31 26.98 13.07
CA ALA A 207 -2.16 25.56 12.80
C ALA A 207 -1.91 25.36 11.29
N LEU A 208 -0.89 24.59 10.95
CA LEU A 208 -0.58 24.17 9.59
C LEU A 208 -1.36 22.90 9.24
N GLU A 209 -1.27 21.88 10.10
CA GLU A 209 -1.89 20.57 9.89
C GLU A 209 -2.61 20.10 11.15
N LEU A 210 -3.70 19.38 10.94
CA LEU A 210 -4.52 18.74 11.96
C LEU A 210 -4.58 17.24 11.63
N LEU A 211 -4.32 16.40 12.62
CA LEU A 211 -4.28 14.94 12.51
C LEU A 211 -5.16 14.34 13.60
N GLY A 212 -6.13 13.49 13.23
CA GLY A 212 -6.95 12.75 14.18
C GLY A 212 -6.83 11.23 13.95
N GLN A 213 -7.87 10.48 14.30
CA GLN A 213 -8.03 9.02 14.12
C GLN A 213 -7.34 8.12 15.13
N ALA A 214 -6.76 8.65 16.20
CA ALA A 214 -6.01 7.82 17.12
C ALA A 214 -6.08 8.29 18.55
N ASP A 215 -6.09 7.31 19.44
CA ASP A 215 -5.87 7.44 20.87
C ASP A 215 -4.35 7.56 21.14
N TRP A 216 -3.86 8.79 21.26
CA TRP A 216 -2.45 9.08 21.39
C TRP A 216 -1.97 8.94 22.84
N ASP A 217 -2.83 9.20 23.82
CA ASP A 217 -2.50 9.16 25.25
C ASP A 217 -2.99 7.92 26.01
N GLY A 218 -3.70 7.01 25.34
CA GLY A 218 -4.07 5.68 25.81
C GLY A 218 -5.37 5.64 26.62
N ASP A 219 -6.21 6.67 26.54
CA ASP A 219 -7.46 6.78 27.31
C ASP A 219 -8.69 6.14 26.63
N GLY A 220 -8.51 5.61 25.41
CA GLY A 220 -9.52 4.96 24.60
C GLY A 220 -10.36 5.91 23.74
N LEU A 221 -10.05 7.21 23.71
CA LEU A 221 -10.74 8.22 22.92
C LEU A 221 -9.87 8.70 21.77
N ILE A 222 -10.49 9.21 20.71
CA ILE A 222 -9.74 9.80 19.60
C ILE A 222 -9.18 11.15 20.03
N ASP A 223 -7.88 11.36 19.80
CA ASP A 223 -7.18 12.60 20.04
C ASP A 223 -6.93 13.41 18.77
N LEU A 224 -6.64 14.70 18.95
CA LEU A 224 -6.20 15.58 17.87
C LEU A 224 -4.78 16.05 18.09
N VAL A 225 -3.91 15.79 17.11
CA VAL A 225 -2.57 16.35 17.05
C VAL A 225 -2.55 17.51 16.05
N ALA A 226 -2.07 18.67 16.49
CA ALA A 226 -1.94 19.87 15.67
C ALA A 226 -0.48 20.30 15.54
N ARG A 227 -0.06 20.54 14.30
CA ARG A 227 1.23 21.15 13.99
C ARG A 227 1.06 22.63 13.74
N PHE A 228 1.81 23.46 14.46
CA PHE A 228 1.75 24.92 14.33
C PHE A 228 2.91 25.47 13.50
N THR A 229 2.74 26.69 12.96
CA THR A 229 3.78 27.44 12.23
C THR A 229 5.04 27.69 13.06
N SER A 230 4.93 27.69 14.39
CA SER A 230 6.09 27.75 15.30
C SER A 230 6.97 26.50 15.29
N GLY A 231 6.52 25.42 14.63
CA GLY A 231 7.12 24.09 14.73
C GLY A 231 6.78 23.34 16.01
N SER A 232 5.82 23.84 16.80
CA SER A 232 5.25 23.11 17.93
C SER A 232 4.29 22.02 17.44
N LEU A 233 4.35 20.86 18.06
CA LEU A 233 3.36 19.80 17.93
C LEU A 233 2.58 19.71 19.25
N ILE A 234 1.27 19.95 19.19
CA ILE A 234 0.40 20.00 20.35
C ILE A 234 -0.62 18.86 20.24
N LEU A 235 -0.73 18.06 21.29
CA LEU A 235 -1.78 17.08 21.49
C LEU A 235 -2.96 17.77 22.18
N TYR A 236 -4.16 17.51 21.70
CA TYR A 236 -5.43 17.86 22.34
C TYR A 236 -6.16 16.55 22.60
N SER A 237 -6.22 16.16 23.87
CA SER A 237 -6.90 14.91 24.25
C SER A 237 -8.40 15.04 23.97
N GLY A 238 -9.01 14.03 23.36
CA GLY A 238 -10.44 14.02 23.04
C GLY A 238 -11.32 13.90 24.30
N ASP A 239 -12.57 14.33 24.20
CA ASP A 239 -13.58 14.03 25.24
C ASP A 239 -14.60 12.96 24.82
N GLY A 240 -14.49 12.44 23.59
CA GLY A 240 -15.41 11.45 23.03
C GLY A 240 -16.84 11.96 22.88
N SER A 241 -17.04 13.27 22.80
CA SER A 241 -18.34 13.93 22.66
C SER A 241 -18.28 15.14 21.72
N GLY A 242 -17.27 15.18 20.85
CA GLY A 242 -17.10 16.25 19.86
C GLY A 242 -16.18 17.40 20.31
N GLY A 243 -15.58 17.32 21.49
CA GLY A 243 -14.75 18.37 22.10
C GLY A 243 -13.35 17.90 22.53
N PHE A 244 -12.69 18.72 23.35
CA PHE A 244 -11.34 18.47 23.84
C PHE A 244 -11.27 18.58 25.36
N LEU A 245 -10.38 17.80 25.96
CA LEU A 245 -9.92 17.92 27.34
C LEU A 245 -8.69 18.82 27.41
N ARG A 246 -7.60 18.31 28.01
CA ARG A 246 -6.33 19.03 28.18
C ARG A 246 -5.52 19.02 26.88
N SER A 247 -4.75 20.07 26.66
CA SER A 247 -3.73 20.13 25.62
C SER A 247 -2.32 20.02 26.20
N SER A 248 -1.40 19.35 25.51
CA SER A 248 0.01 19.24 25.90
C SER A 248 0.93 19.43 24.69
N GLN A 249 2.10 20.03 24.89
CA GLN A 249 3.10 20.12 23.82
C GLN A 249 3.94 18.84 23.80
N ILE A 250 3.77 18.03 22.76
CA ILE A 250 4.45 16.74 22.58
C ILE A 250 5.67 16.82 21.66
N GLY A 251 5.86 17.94 20.95
CA GLY A 251 6.98 18.11 20.03
C GLY A 251 7.43 19.54 19.78
N ARG A 252 8.69 19.68 19.38
CA ARG A 252 9.35 20.93 18.97
C ARG A 252 10.12 20.70 17.66
N GLY A 253 10.29 21.74 16.84
CA GLY A 253 11.11 21.66 15.62
C GLY A 253 10.43 21.04 14.39
N TRP A 254 9.10 20.90 14.40
CA TRP A 254 8.34 20.26 13.30
C TRP A 254 8.09 21.16 12.09
N GLY A 255 8.64 22.39 12.07
CA GLY A 255 8.41 23.36 11.00
C GLY A 255 9.07 23.01 9.66
N GLY A 256 10.13 22.18 9.66
CA GLY A 256 10.86 21.78 8.45
C GLY A 256 10.30 20.56 7.71
N ILE A 257 9.12 20.06 8.12
CA ILE A 257 8.49 18.88 7.53
C ILE A 257 7.45 19.33 6.51
N ASN A 258 7.45 18.76 5.31
CA ASN A 258 6.53 19.18 4.26
C ASN A 258 5.10 18.71 4.54
N LYS A 259 4.96 17.43 4.94
CA LYS A 259 3.67 16.80 5.22
C LYS A 259 3.82 15.83 6.39
N ILE A 260 2.84 15.78 7.29
CA ILE A 260 2.72 14.72 8.29
C ILE A 260 1.42 13.93 8.10
N ALA A 261 1.48 12.65 8.46
CA ALA A 261 0.34 11.75 8.51
C ALA A 261 0.34 11.03 9.86
N LEU A 262 -0.84 10.80 10.42
CA LEU A 262 -1.00 10.00 11.63
C LEU A 262 -1.39 8.59 11.24
N LEU A 263 -0.66 7.61 11.77
CA LEU A 263 -0.97 6.19 11.71
C LEU A 263 -1.68 5.81 13.01
N PRO A 264 -2.97 5.43 12.99
CA PRO A 264 -3.70 5.08 14.20
C PRO A 264 -3.11 3.92 14.98
N GLN A 265 -2.59 2.93 14.26
CA GLN A 265 -2.09 1.71 14.86
C GLN A 265 -0.77 1.35 14.21
N ALA A 266 0.35 1.69 14.82
CA ALA A 266 1.67 1.40 14.27
C ALA A 266 2.21 0.07 14.81
N SER A 267 3.32 -0.43 14.26
CA SER A 267 3.80 -1.80 14.50
C SER A 267 4.18 -2.12 15.96
N ASN A 268 4.34 -1.10 16.80
CA ASN A 268 4.58 -1.23 18.24
C ASN A 268 3.28 -1.29 19.06
N GLY A 269 2.12 -1.26 18.41
CA GLY A 269 0.81 -1.31 19.06
C GLY A 269 0.21 0.05 19.40
N TYR A 270 0.89 1.15 19.10
CA TYR A 270 0.47 2.52 19.43
C TYR A 270 0.44 3.40 18.19
N PRO A 271 -0.16 4.61 18.24
CA PRO A 271 -0.14 5.50 17.10
C PRO A 271 1.29 5.94 16.72
N ALA A 272 1.44 6.41 15.49
CA ALA A 272 2.69 7.01 15.04
C ALA A 272 2.42 8.20 14.13
N ILE A 273 3.41 9.08 14.01
CA ILE A 273 3.43 10.09 12.95
C ILE A 273 4.44 9.68 11.90
N VAL A 274 4.08 9.81 10.63
CA VAL A 274 5.03 9.74 9.52
C VAL A 274 5.20 11.13 8.93
N GLY A 275 6.45 11.57 8.77
CA GLY A 275 6.77 12.87 8.20
C GLY A 275 7.54 12.74 6.89
N LEU A 276 7.03 13.38 5.84
CA LEU A 276 7.77 13.63 4.59
C LEU A 276 8.56 14.93 4.73
N HIS A 277 9.89 14.82 4.80
CA HIS A 277 10.80 15.95 4.96
C HIS A 277 11.17 16.58 3.61
N SER A 278 11.58 17.85 3.65
CA SER A 278 11.96 18.61 2.45
C SER A 278 13.18 18.07 1.71
N ASP A 279 14.00 17.26 2.37
CA ASP A 279 15.17 16.59 1.78
C ASP A 279 14.84 15.23 1.16
N GLY A 280 13.57 14.82 1.15
CA GLY A 280 13.11 13.54 0.59
C GLY A 280 13.12 12.38 1.57
N ARG A 281 13.53 12.59 2.83
CA ARG A 281 13.42 11.55 3.85
C ARG A 281 11.96 11.37 4.30
N VAL A 282 11.58 10.13 4.53
CA VAL A 282 10.36 9.77 5.26
C VAL A 282 10.77 9.23 6.60
N LEU A 283 10.42 9.95 7.67
CA LEU A 283 10.69 9.54 9.04
C LEU A 283 9.41 9.05 9.71
N TYR A 284 9.54 7.98 10.50
CA TYR A 284 8.49 7.34 11.28
C TYR A 284 8.76 7.60 12.76
N TYR A 285 7.78 8.20 13.44
CA TYR A 285 7.83 8.68 14.82
C TYR A 285 6.76 7.93 15.64
N PRO A 286 7.08 6.74 16.17
CA PRO A 286 6.14 5.97 16.98
C PRO A 286 5.85 6.66 18.31
N SER A 287 4.63 6.52 18.81
CA SER A 287 4.24 6.88 20.19
C SER A 287 4.67 5.78 21.18
N ASP A 288 4.79 6.14 22.45
CA ASP A 288 4.89 5.20 23.58
C ASP A 288 3.53 4.78 24.15
N GLY A 289 2.44 5.35 23.63
CA GLY A 289 1.06 5.06 24.05
C GLY A 289 0.60 5.82 25.30
N VAL A 290 1.41 6.71 25.84
CA VAL A 290 1.09 7.52 27.04
C VAL A 290 1.39 9.00 26.82
N GLY A 291 1.35 9.45 25.57
CA GLY A 291 1.50 10.84 25.18
C GLY A 291 2.89 11.27 24.71
N ASN A 292 3.89 10.39 24.64
CA ASN A 292 5.25 10.74 24.16
C ASN A 292 5.67 9.95 22.92
N PHE A 293 6.85 10.28 22.38
CA PHE A 293 7.46 9.56 21.27
C PHE A 293 8.45 8.51 21.75
N ALA A 294 8.42 7.35 21.09
CA ALA A 294 9.51 6.38 21.05
C ALA A 294 10.57 6.79 19.99
N PRO A 295 11.74 6.11 19.92
CA PRO A 295 12.79 6.46 18.96
C PRO A 295 12.31 6.46 17.51
N ALA A 296 12.71 7.48 16.76
CA ALA A 296 12.32 7.63 15.36
C ALA A 296 13.15 6.73 14.42
N HIS A 297 12.52 6.32 13.31
CA HIS A 297 13.12 5.48 12.28
C HIS A 297 13.03 6.14 10.90
N THR A 298 13.94 5.78 9.98
CA THR A 298 13.87 6.23 8.58
C THR A 298 13.18 5.16 7.74
N LEU A 299 12.03 5.48 7.15
CA LEU A 299 11.31 4.58 6.22
C LEU A 299 11.86 4.66 4.79
N ALA A 300 12.24 5.86 4.34
CA ALA A 300 12.78 6.10 3.01
C ALA A 300 13.73 7.31 3.02
N ARG A 301 14.69 7.33 2.08
CA ARG A 301 15.66 8.44 1.93
C ARG A 301 15.44 9.31 0.70
N ASP A 302 14.72 8.80 -0.31
CA ASP A 302 14.57 9.44 -1.62
C ASP A 302 13.10 9.52 -2.08
N ALA A 303 12.21 9.96 -1.19
CA ALA A 303 10.77 10.05 -1.43
C ALA A 303 10.32 11.39 -2.05
N ASN A 304 11.21 12.09 -2.75
CA ASN A 304 10.91 13.37 -3.41
C ASN A 304 9.85 13.25 -4.51
N GLU A 305 9.59 12.03 -4.97
CA GLU A 305 8.53 11.72 -5.92
C GLU A 305 7.11 11.92 -5.35
N TYR A 306 6.92 11.91 -4.03
CA TYR A 306 5.59 12.07 -3.43
C TYR A 306 5.22 13.54 -3.20
N SER A 307 4.01 13.92 -3.58
CA SER A 307 3.40 15.22 -3.28
C SER A 307 2.51 15.16 -2.04
N LEU A 308 2.02 13.97 -1.67
CA LEU A 308 1.20 13.73 -0.50
C LEU A 308 1.54 12.34 0.08
N LEU A 309 1.44 12.23 1.40
CA LEU A 309 1.57 10.98 2.16
C LEU A 309 0.52 11.01 3.26
N GLU A 310 -0.29 9.96 3.38
CA GLU A 310 -1.37 9.81 4.37
C GLU A 310 -1.45 8.34 4.83
N ALA A 311 -2.16 8.08 5.92
CA ALA A 311 -2.48 6.71 6.33
C ALA A 311 -3.44 6.04 5.33
N ALA A 312 -3.26 4.75 5.11
CA ALA A 312 -4.21 3.90 4.38
C ALA A 312 -5.11 3.10 5.34
N GLY A 313 -4.70 2.94 6.61
CA GLY A 313 -5.29 1.96 7.53
C GLY A 313 -4.65 0.59 7.30
N ASP A 314 -5.17 -0.46 7.93
CA ASP A 314 -4.66 -1.84 7.77
C ASP A 314 -5.17 -2.46 6.47
N TRP A 315 -4.54 -2.10 5.35
CA TRP A 315 -4.97 -2.61 4.05
C TRP A 315 -4.46 -4.02 3.79
N ASP A 316 -3.34 -4.46 4.38
CA ASP A 316 -2.86 -5.83 4.21
C ASP A 316 -3.34 -6.87 5.24
N GLY A 317 -4.07 -6.42 6.26
CA GLY A 317 -4.67 -7.28 7.28
C GLY A 317 -3.63 -7.79 8.28
N ASN A 318 -2.57 -7.03 8.54
CA ASN A 318 -1.54 -7.33 9.52
C ASN A 318 -1.79 -6.68 10.89
N SER A 319 -2.95 -6.04 11.06
CA SER A 319 -3.40 -5.29 12.24
C SER A 319 -2.68 -3.96 12.50
N TYR A 320 -1.87 -3.49 11.55
CA TYR A 320 -1.17 -2.21 11.62
C TYR A 320 -1.50 -1.34 10.40
N SER A 321 -1.39 -0.03 10.61
CA SER A 321 -1.67 0.98 9.60
C SER A 321 -0.58 0.99 8.54
N ASP A 322 -1.02 1.00 7.30
CA ASP A 322 -0.20 1.22 6.12
C ASP A 322 -0.23 2.70 5.68
N LEU A 323 0.51 3.00 4.62
CA LEU A 323 0.56 4.31 4.00
C LEU A 323 -0.03 4.30 2.58
N ILE A 324 -0.51 5.46 2.16
CA ILE A 324 -0.74 5.81 0.76
C ILE A 324 -0.03 7.12 0.44
N ALA A 325 0.41 7.24 -0.80
CA ALA A 325 1.01 8.45 -1.32
C ALA A 325 0.38 8.83 -2.66
N ILE A 326 0.35 10.12 -2.95
CA ILE A 326 0.19 10.60 -4.32
C ILE A 326 1.57 11.01 -4.80
N ASP A 327 1.99 10.45 -5.93
CA ASP A 327 3.23 10.90 -6.56
C ASP A 327 3.00 12.12 -7.47
N ARG A 328 4.10 12.81 -7.81
CA ARG A 328 4.08 14.01 -8.66
C ARG A 328 3.63 13.73 -10.10
N SER A 329 3.53 12.46 -10.51
CA SER A 329 2.95 12.07 -11.80
C SER A 329 1.43 11.85 -11.73
N GLY A 330 0.84 11.93 -10.54
CA GLY A 330 -0.59 11.76 -10.30
C GLY A 330 -1.02 10.32 -10.06
N ARG A 331 -0.11 9.41 -9.74
CA ARG A 331 -0.46 8.05 -9.33
C ARG A 331 -0.78 8.00 -7.84
N LEU A 332 -1.81 7.25 -7.47
CA LEU A 332 -2.02 6.82 -6.07
C LEU A 332 -1.22 5.55 -5.84
N VAL A 333 -0.39 5.56 -4.80
CA VAL A 333 0.56 4.51 -4.48
C VAL A 333 0.30 4.01 -3.06
N TYR A 334 0.01 2.73 -2.90
CA TYR A 334 -0.11 2.04 -1.62
C TYR A 334 1.26 1.56 -1.14
N LEU A 335 1.57 1.82 0.12
CA LEU A 335 2.89 1.64 0.74
C LEU A 335 2.73 0.78 2.02
N PRO A 336 2.62 -0.56 1.90
CA PRO A 336 2.44 -1.42 3.06
C PRO A 336 3.62 -1.34 4.03
N LEU A 337 3.29 -1.28 5.32
CA LEU A 337 4.24 -1.20 6.41
C LEU A 337 4.34 -2.54 7.15
N ALA A 338 5.57 -3.00 7.36
CA ALA A 338 5.86 -4.08 8.28
C ALA A 338 6.97 -3.63 9.24
N GLY A 339 6.61 -3.37 10.50
CA GLY A 339 7.52 -2.65 11.38
C GLY A 339 7.70 -1.20 10.90
N ALA A 340 8.92 -0.68 11.09
CA ALA A 340 9.34 0.61 10.54
C ALA A 340 9.96 0.46 9.13
N ARG A 341 9.32 -0.31 8.23
CA ARG A 341 9.79 -0.49 6.84
C ARG A 341 8.64 -0.50 5.85
N ILE A 342 8.82 0.19 4.73
CA ILE A 342 7.96 0.07 3.54
C ILE A 342 8.36 -1.22 2.81
N THR A 343 7.42 -2.14 2.66
CA THR A 343 7.67 -3.48 2.09
C THR A 343 7.35 -3.59 0.59
N GLY A 344 6.66 -2.60 0.04
CA GLY A 344 6.36 -2.46 -1.39
C GLY A 344 5.76 -1.08 -1.71
N ARG A 345 5.61 -0.74 -2.99
CA ARG A 345 4.97 0.52 -3.45
C ARG A 345 4.01 0.26 -4.61
N PHE A 346 2.74 0.01 -4.32
CA PHE A 346 1.71 -0.52 -5.22
C PHE A 346 0.96 0.61 -5.92
N GLN A 347 1.05 0.76 -7.24
CA GLN A 347 0.19 1.74 -7.92
C GLN A 347 -1.27 1.27 -7.90
N VAL A 348 -2.12 1.92 -7.11
CA VAL A 348 -3.54 1.56 -6.92
C VAL A 348 -4.51 2.55 -7.59
N GLY A 349 -4.00 3.60 -8.23
CA GLY A 349 -4.82 4.57 -8.95
C GLY A 349 -4.05 5.47 -9.91
N ARG A 350 -4.78 6.21 -10.74
CA ARG A 350 -4.28 7.22 -11.69
C ARG A 350 -5.10 8.50 -11.57
N ASN A 351 -4.53 9.63 -11.96
CA ASN A 351 -5.17 10.96 -11.96
C ASN A 351 -5.55 11.48 -10.56
N TRP A 352 -4.76 11.14 -9.54
CA TRP A 352 -5.01 11.55 -8.15
C TRP A 352 -4.39 12.90 -7.77
N GLN A 353 -3.61 13.54 -8.65
CA GLN A 353 -2.90 14.80 -8.39
C GLN A 353 -3.80 15.97 -7.98
N TYR A 354 -5.11 15.85 -8.18
CA TYR A 354 -6.07 16.89 -7.84
C TYR A 354 -6.49 16.85 -6.36
N PHE A 355 -6.22 15.77 -5.64
CA PHE A 355 -6.50 15.64 -4.21
C PHE A 355 -5.35 16.22 -3.39
N LEU A 356 -5.67 17.20 -2.55
CA LEU A 356 -4.68 17.86 -1.67
C LEU A 356 -4.76 17.37 -0.22
N LYS A 357 -5.86 16.71 0.14
CA LYS A 357 -6.02 16.01 1.41
C LYS A 357 -6.68 14.67 1.17
N LEU A 358 -6.12 13.63 1.76
CA LEU A 358 -6.73 12.32 1.89
C LEU A 358 -6.82 11.93 3.38
N GLY A 359 -7.62 10.93 3.69
CA GLY A 359 -7.66 10.31 5.02
C GLY A 359 -8.49 9.04 5.00
N VAL A 360 -8.18 8.11 5.90
CA VAL A 360 -8.94 6.86 6.04
C VAL A 360 -10.31 7.18 6.63
N THR A 361 -11.32 6.41 6.29
CA THR A 361 -12.66 6.47 6.88
C THR A 361 -13.12 5.05 7.12
N GLN A 362 -13.93 4.81 8.15
CA GLN A 362 -14.60 3.53 8.32
C GLN A 362 -15.62 3.36 7.18
N ALA A 363 -15.57 2.23 6.47
CA ALA A 363 -16.72 1.84 5.65
C ALA A 363 -17.85 1.31 6.56
N GLU A 364 -19.09 1.55 6.17
CA GLU A 364 -20.31 1.05 6.83
C GLU A 364 -20.36 -0.49 6.98
N ASN A 365 -19.48 -1.24 6.30
CA ASN A 365 -19.38 -2.69 6.34
C ASN A 365 -18.04 -3.21 6.92
N GLY A 366 -17.24 -2.34 7.55
CA GLY A 366 -15.92 -2.69 8.08
C GLY A 366 -14.81 -2.82 7.04
N ALA A 367 -15.07 -2.49 5.76
CA ALA A 367 -14.01 -2.31 4.78
C ALA A 367 -13.23 -1.01 5.05
N ALA A 368 -11.99 -0.93 4.57
CA ALA A 368 -11.27 0.33 4.61
C ALA A 368 -11.85 1.30 3.55
N SER A 369 -12.26 2.50 3.95
CA SER A 369 -12.67 3.55 3.03
C SER A 369 -11.63 4.67 3.02
N LEU A 370 -11.56 5.39 1.91
CA LEU A 370 -10.70 6.55 1.73
C LEU A 370 -11.59 7.77 1.51
N ALA A 371 -11.23 8.88 2.08
CA ALA A 371 -11.88 10.16 1.91
C ALA A 371 -10.87 11.15 1.33
N GLY A 372 -11.34 12.07 0.48
CA GLY A 372 -10.46 12.99 -0.21
C GLY A 372 -11.13 14.32 -0.52
N ILE A 373 -10.37 15.40 -0.32
CA ILE A 373 -10.77 16.74 -0.72
C ILE A 373 -9.90 17.17 -1.89
N ARG A 374 -10.59 17.45 -3.00
CA ARG A 374 -9.99 17.92 -4.23
C ARG A 374 -9.67 19.42 -4.13
N GLN A 375 -8.72 19.89 -4.93
CA GLN A 375 -8.27 21.29 -4.96
C GLN A 375 -9.37 22.33 -5.15
N ASP A 376 -10.52 21.96 -5.73
CA ASP A 376 -11.71 22.80 -5.90
C ASP A 376 -12.68 22.75 -4.71
N GLY A 377 -12.29 22.09 -3.61
CA GLY A 377 -13.05 21.96 -2.39
C GLY A 377 -14.17 20.93 -2.45
N MET A 378 -14.22 20.10 -3.49
CA MET A 378 -15.16 18.98 -3.57
C MET A 378 -14.69 17.82 -2.67
N PHE A 379 -15.63 17.31 -1.87
CA PHE A 379 -15.40 16.21 -0.95
C PHE A 379 -15.92 14.89 -1.54
N PHE A 380 -15.05 13.90 -1.59
CA PHE A 380 -15.27 12.57 -2.12
C PHE A 380 -15.01 11.50 -1.07
N ARG A 381 -15.81 10.43 -1.07
CA ARG A 381 -15.51 9.17 -0.37
C ARG A 381 -15.38 8.04 -1.37
N PHE A 382 -14.41 7.17 -1.15
CA PHE A 382 -14.03 6.05 -1.98
C PHE A 382 -14.07 4.78 -1.14
N THR A 383 -14.46 3.67 -1.74
CA THR A 383 -14.36 2.36 -1.11
C THR A 383 -13.05 1.71 -1.54
N ALA A 384 -12.24 1.24 -0.59
CA ALA A 384 -11.11 0.37 -0.90
C ALA A 384 -11.53 -1.09 -0.70
N SER A 385 -11.39 -1.93 -1.73
CA SER A 385 -11.54 -3.37 -1.59
C SER A 385 -10.17 -4.03 -1.52
N THR A 386 -9.92 -4.78 -0.45
CA THR A 386 -8.67 -5.49 -0.19
C THR A 386 -8.89 -6.99 -0.41
N ALA A 387 -8.72 -7.46 -1.64
CA ALA A 387 -8.88 -8.88 -1.97
C ALA A 387 -7.54 -9.61 -1.91
N ARG A 388 -7.44 -10.68 -1.13
CA ARG A 388 -6.24 -11.54 -1.15
C ARG A 388 -6.19 -12.31 -2.48
N PRO A 389 -5.15 -12.13 -3.30
CA PRO A 389 -5.07 -12.78 -4.60
C PRO A 389 -4.87 -14.29 -4.46
N VAL A 390 -5.72 -15.08 -5.12
CA VAL A 390 -5.67 -16.55 -5.05
C VAL A 390 -5.01 -17.11 -6.32
N PHE A 391 -3.98 -17.94 -6.15
CA PHE A 391 -3.43 -18.71 -7.26
C PHE A 391 -4.47 -19.72 -7.76
N SER A 392 -4.73 -19.72 -9.07
CA SER A 392 -5.66 -20.61 -9.73
C SER A 392 -5.06 -21.18 -11.00
N TYR A 393 -5.34 -22.45 -11.26
CA TYR A 393 -4.97 -23.12 -12.49
C TYR A 393 -6.05 -24.10 -12.94
N ALA A 394 -6.07 -24.37 -14.23
CA ALA A 394 -6.79 -25.48 -14.84
C ALA A 394 -5.83 -26.22 -15.77
N SER A 395 -5.99 -27.53 -15.91
CA SER A 395 -5.20 -28.32 -16.86
C SER A 395 -6.10 -29.24 -17.67
N ARG A 396 -5.73 -29.44 -18.93
CA ARG A 396 -6.36 -30.40 -19.83
C ARG A 396 -5.32 -31.05 -20.75
N PRO A 397 -5.60 -32.22 -21.34
CA PRO A 397 -4.75 -32.78 -22.38
C PRO A 397 -4.53 -31.78 -23.53
N ALA A 398 -3.32 -31.80 -24.09
CA ALA A 398 -2.98 -30.99 -25.25
C ALA A 398 -3.57 -31.60 -26.54
N THR A 399 -3.96 -30.72 -27.46
CA THR A 399 -4.38 -31.09 -28.81
C THR A 399 -3.32 -30.69 -29.82
N LEU A 400 -3.38 -31.22 -31.04
CA LEU A 400 -2.52 -30.77 -32.14
C LEU A 400 -2.66 -29.25 -32.40
N ASN A 401 -3.84 -28.68 -32.17
CA ASN A 401 -4.07 -27.24 -32.35
C ASN A 401 -3.35 -26.41 -31.28
N ASP A 402 -3.28 -26.89 -30.03
CA ASP A 402 -2.53 -26.22 -28.97
C ASP A 402 -1.02 -26.20 -29.24
N LEU A 403 -0.53 -27.22 -29.96
CA LEU A 403 0.89 -27.44 -30.25
C LEU A 403 1.32 -26.72 -31.53
N GLY A 404 0.47 -26.61 -32.55
CA GLY A 404 0.79 -25.99 -33.83
C GLY A 404 2.12 -26.52 -34.40
N LYS A 405 2.99 -25.61 -34.88
CA LYS A 405 4.31 -25.98 -35.43
C LYS A 405 5.36 -26.33 -34.37
N SER A 406 5.06 -26.16 -33.08
CA SER A 406 5.97 -26.57 -32.00
C SER A 406 6.02 -28.10 -31.82
N TRP A 407 5.16 -28.85 -32.51
CA TRP A 407 5.16 -30.32 -32.56
C TRP A 407 5.09 -30.81 -34.02
N ARG A 408 5.66 -31.99 -34.29
CA ARG A 408 5.59 -32.69 -35.58
C ARG A 408 5.83 -34.20 -35.39
N PRO A 409 5.47 -35.06 -36.37
CA PRO A 409 5.88 -36.46 -36.36
C PRO A 409 7.39 -36.60 -36.15
N GLY A 410 7.79 -37.49 -35.24
CA GLY A 410 9.17 -37.67 -34.80
C GLY A 410 9.55 -36.93 -33.52
N CYS A 411 8.66 -36.13 -32.93
CA CYS A 411 8.82 -35.65 -31.57
C CYS A 411 8.75 -36.79 -30.55
N PRO A 412 9.52 -36.73 -29.45
CA PRO A 412 9.68 -37.86 -28.53
C PRO A 412 8.46 -38.10 -27.63
N VAL A 413 7.52 -37.15 -27.57
CA VAL A 413 6.24 -37.27 -26.86
C VAL A 413 5.10 -36.82 -27.76
N GLY A 414 4.00 -37.57 -27.72
CA GLY A 414 2.78 -37.23 -28.45
C GLY A 414 1.90 -36.23 -27.68
N PRO A 415 0.91 -35.59 -28.34
CA PRO A 415 -0.04 -34.67 -27.68
C PRO A 415 -0.75 -35.28 -26.47
N GLU A 416 -1.02 -36.60 -26.51
CA GLU A 416 -1.65 -37.36 -25.45
C GLU A 416 -0.82 -37.48 -24.16
N GLN A 417 0.49 -37.18 -24.23
CA GLN A 417 1.41 -37.16 -23.10
C GLN A 417 1.71 -35.74 -22.60
N LEU A 418 1.05 -34.73 -23.19
CA LEU A 418 1.21 -33.33 -22.86
C LEU A 418 -0.09 -32.76 -22.31
N SER A 419 0.04 -31.79 -21.40
CA SER A 419 -1.09 -31.05 -20.85
C SER A 419 -0.88 -29.56 -21.03
N VAL A 420 -1.94 -28.87 -21.46
CA VAL A 420 -2.03 -27.41 -21.36
C VAL A 420 -2.40 -27.06 -19.94
N ILE A 421 -1.60 -26.23 -19.28
CA ILE A 421 -1.91 -25.61 -18.00
C ILE A 421 -2.24 -24.15 -18.26
N THR A 422 -3.46 -23.74 -17.93
CA THR A 422 -3.87 -22.34 -17.87
C THR A 422 -3.80 -21.89 -16.42
N MET A 423 -2.95 -20.93 -16.10
CA MET A 423 -2.77 -20.43 -14.72
C MET A 423 -2.68 -18.92 -14.66
N ASN A 424 -2.93 -18.34 -13.49
CA ASN A 424 -2.64 -16.94 -13.24
C ASN A 424 -1.20 -16.71 -12.74
N PHE A 425 -0.66 -15.53 -13.04
CA PHE A 425 0.67 -15.09 -12.65
C PHE A 425 0.70 -13.57 -12.45
N TRP A 426 1.70 -13.05 -11.77
CA TRP A 426 1.95 -11.62 -11.68
C TRP A 426 2.73 -11.16 -12.89
N ASP A 427 2.17 -10.26 -13.70
CA ASP A 427 2.86 -9.74 -14.87
C ASP A 427 3.98 -8.73 -14.50
N SER A 428 4.71 -8.23 -15.50
CA SER A 428 5.78 -7.25 -15.27
C SER A 428 5.31 -5.91 -14.68
N HIS A 429 4.01 -5.65 -14.68
CA HIS A 429 3.38 -4.47 -14.08
C HIS A 429 2.69 -4.82 -12.74
N GLY A 430 2.88 -6.05 -12.25
CA GLY A 430 2.27 -6.57 -11.04
C GLY A 430 0.76 -6.81 -11.14
N ARG A 431 0.20 -6.94 -12.35
CA ARG A 431 -1.22 -7.33 -12.51
C ARG A 431 -1.34 -8.85 -12.52
N ILE A 432 -2.47 -9.37 -12.04
CA ILE A 432 -2.78 -10.80 -12.21
C ILE A 432 -3.19 -11.04 -13.66
N SER A 433 -2.27 -11.63 -14.42
CA SER A 433 -2.50 -12.06 -15.80
C SER A 433 -2.76 -13.56 -15.85
N ARG A 434 -3.25 -14.04 -16.99
CA ARG A 434 -3.46 -15.48 -17.25
C ARG A 434 -2.67 -15.90 -18.47
N GLY A 435 -2.08 -17.09 -18.41
CA GLY A 435 -1.25 -17.62 -19.49
C GLY A 435 -1.27 -19.13 -19.55
N ASN A 436 -0.67 -19.65 -20.61
CA ASN A 436 -0.68 -21.07 -20.94
C ASN A 436 0.75 -21.63 -21.01
N LEU A 437 1.00 -22.73 -20.31
CA LEU A 437 2.16 -23.58 -20.50
C LEU A 437 1.74 -24.95 -21.01
N ILE A 438 2.58 -25.57 -21.84
CA ILE A 438 2.41 -26.96 -22.23
C ILE A 438 3.57 -27.74 -21.63
N VAL A 439 3.27 -28.69 -20.75
CA VAL A 439 4.26 -29.54 -20.08
C VAL A 439 3.87 -31.00 -20.23
N ARG A 440 4.79 -31.91 -19.88
CA ARG A 440 4.45 -33.33 -19.76
C ARG A 440 3.36 -33.55 -18.72
N SER A 441 2.37 -34.39 -19.04
CA SER A 441 1.15 -34.52 -18.22
C SER A 441 1.41 -34.98 -16.79
N ASP A 442 2.44 -35.80 -16.56
CA ASP A 442 2.87 -36.27 -15.23
C ASP A 442 3.57 -35.18 -14.39
N LEU A 443 3.97 -34.06 -15.00
CA LEU A 443 4.61 -32.94 -14.31
C LEU A 443 3.67 -31.82 -13.88
N VAL A 444 2.41 -31.84 -14.31
CA VAL A 444 1.44 -30.75 -14.05
C VAL A 444 1.44 -30.33 -12.59
N ALA A 445 1.33 -31.30 -11.65
CA ALA A 445 1.29 -31.01 -10.22
C ALA A 445 2.57 -30.36 -9.67
N ARG A 446 3.76 -30.79 -10.14
CA ARG A 446 5.05 -30.21 -9.74
C ARG A 446 5.17 -28.79 -10.28
N THR A 447 4.86 -28.59 -11.57
CA THR A 447 4.89 -27.27 -12.21
C THR A 447 3.94 -26.30 -11.51
N THR A 448 2.68 -26.67 -11.29
CA THR A 448 1.71 -25.76 -10.64
C THR A 448 2.09 -25.44 -9.19
N THR A 449 2.74 -26.36 -8.48
CA THR A 449 3.22 -26.10 -7.10
C THR A 449 4.32 -25.05 -7.09
N ILE A 450 5.29 -25.14 -8.00
CA ILE A 450 6.36 -24.16 -8.16
C ILE A 450 5.79 -22.78 -8.53
N PHE A 451 4.88 -22.73 -9.50
CA PHE A 451 4.25 -21.47 -9.92
C PHE A 451 3.32 -20.89 -8.85
N LYS A 452 2.68 -21.72 -8.01
CA LYS A 452 1.95 -21.26 -6.83
C LYS A 452 2.88 -20.57 -5.82
N ALA A 453 4.06 -21.12 -5.58
CA ALA A 453 5.06 -20.50 -4.71
C ALA A 453 5.57 -19.18 -5.32
N ALA A 454 5.84 -19.14 -6.63
CA ALA A 454 6.19 -17.90 -7.33
C ALA A 454 5.08 -16.85 -7.26
N PHE A 455 3.81 -17.25 -7.41
CA PHE A 455 2.65 -16.38 -7.26
C PHE A 455 2.51 -15.83 -5.84
N ALA A 456 2.67 -16.67 -4.83
CA ALA A 456 2.67 -16.26 -3.42
C ALA A 456 3.78 -15.27 -3.09
N LYS A 457 4.92 -15.34 -3.81
CA LYS A 457 6.06 -14.42 -3.70
C LYS A 457 6.01 -13.24 -4.66
N ARG A 458 4.91 -13.07 -5.41
CA ARG A 458 4.74 -12.01 -6.41
C ARG A 458 5.86 -11.94 -7.45
N PHE A 459 6.47 -13.06 -7.80
CA PHE A 459 7.55 -13.06 -8.77
C PHE A 459 7.03 -12.60 -10.15
N PRO A 460 7.58 -11.54 -10.74
CA PRO A 460 7.11 -11.01 -12.01
C PRO A 460 7.42 -11.95 -13.18
N ILE A 461 6.41 -12.27 -13.98
CA ILE A 461 6.52 -13.03 -15.23
C ILE A 461 6.06 -12.13 -16.37
N SER A 462 6.94 -11.81 -17.31
CA SER A 462 6.66 -10.84 -18.38
C SER A 462 5.43 -11.22 -19.21
N LYS A 463 5.38 -12.48 -19.64
CA LYS A 463 4.23 -13.13 -20.27
C LYS A 463 4.40 -14.64 -20.25
N MET A 464 3.31 -15.37 -20.48
CA MET A 464 3.30 -16.84 -20.52
C MET A 464 2.46 -17.32 -21.70
N ARG A 465 3.13 -17.68 -22.80
CA ARG A 465 2.51 -18.07 -24.07
C ARG A 465 3.13 -19.36 -24.60
N THR A 466 2.30 -20.19 -25.22
CA THR A 466 2.76 -21.45 -25.82
C THR A 466 3.62 -21.19 -27.05
N ALA A 467 4.54 -22.10 -27.34
CA ALA A 467 5.42 -21.99 -28.51
C ALA A 467 4.68 -22.00 -29.85
N ALA A 468 3.45 -22.55 -29.88
CA ALA A 468 2.60 -22.55 -31.05
C ALA A 468 2.30 -21.13 -31.58
N LEU A 469 2.14 -20.14 -30.68
CA LEU A 469 1.89 -18.74 -31.05
C LEU A 469 3.08 -18.07 -31.75
N TYR A 470 4.24 -18.71 -31.73
CA TYR A 470 5.47 -18.26 -32.35
C TYR A 470 5.95 -19.23 -33.44
N ASP A 471 5.06 -20.09 -33.95
CA ASP A 471 5.42 -21.12 -34.93
C ASP A 471 6.56 -22.07 -34.45
N GLY A 472 6.76 -22.21 -33.14
CA GLY A 472 7.88 -22.97 -32.56
C GLY A 472 9.24 -22.26 -32.65
N ASN A 473 9.28 -20.99 -33.05
CA ASN A 473 10.52 -20.24 -33.23
C ASN A 473 11.09 -19.73 -31.90
N ASP A 474 12.10 -20.44 -31.41
CA ASP A 474 12.83 -20.19 -30.17
C ASP A 474 13.40 -18.77 -30.07
N ILE A 475 13.97 -18.24 -31.16
CA ILE A 475 14.59 -16.91 -31.19
C ILE A 475 13.53 -15.82 -30.98
N THR A 476 12.38 -15.95 -31.64
CA THR A 476 11.30 -14.96 -31.51
C THR A 476 10.67 -14.99 -30.12
N MET A 477 10.48 -16.17 -29.53
CA MET A 477 10.01 -16.29 -28.15
C MET A 477 11.00 -15.69 -27.17
N MET A 478 12.29 -15.99 -27.35
CA MET A 478 13.34 -15.47 -26.49
C MET A 478 13.38 -13.94 -26.52
N ALA A 479 13.32 -13.35 -27.71
CA ALA A 479 13.33 -11.90 -27.90
C ALA A 479 12.07 -11.20 -27.37
N ASP A 480 10.95 -11.90 -27.27
CA ASP A 480 9.69 -11.38 -26.73
C ASP A 480 9.54 -11.55 -25.21
N ASP A 481 10.62 -11.94 -24.51
CA ASP A 481 10.65 -12.16 -23.06
C ASP A 481 9.61 -13.20 -22.58
N ASN A 482 9.31 -14.18 -23.42
CA ASN A 482 8.24 -15.13 -23.19
C ASN A 482 8.64 -16.22 -22.17
N THR A 483 7.72 -16.56 -21.27
CA THR A 483 7.80 -17.79 -20.47
C THR A 483 7.10 -18.93 -21.20
N SER A 484 7.83 -19.99 -21.54
CA SER A 484 7.32 -21.11 -22.34
C SER A 484 7.96 -22.44 -21.96
N ALA A 485 7.29 -23.55 -22.29
CA ALA A 485 7.72 -24.89 -21.88
C ALA A 485 7.91 -25.81 -23.10
N PHE A 486 6.89 -26.55 -23.54
CA PHE A 486 7.06 -27.47 -24.66
C PHE A 486 7.42 -26.76 -25.99
N ASN A 487 8.52 -27.19 -26.61
CA ASN A 487 8.88 -26.86 -27.99
C ASN A 487 9.77 -27.99 -28.55
N CYS A 488 9.26 -28.76 -29.50
CA CYS A 488 9.98 -29.91 -30.05
C CYS A 488 11.06 -29.48 -31.05
N ARG A 489 12.32 -29.50 -30.61
CA ARG A 489 13.48 -29.08 -31.39
C ARG A 489 14.75 -29.83 -31.00
N GLN A 490 15.73 -29.79 -31.89
CA GLN A 490 17.11 -30.12 -31.50
C GLN A 490 17.68 -29.01 -30.60
N VAL A 491 18.71 -29.33 -29.82
CA VAL A 491 19.46 -28.35 -29.03
C VAL A 491 20.16 -27.37 -29.98
N VAL A 492 20.12 -26.08 -29.66
CA VAL A 492 20.81 -25.04 -30.44
C VAL A 492 22.31 -25.32 -30.42
N GLY A 493 22.93 -25.46 -31.59
CA GLY A 493 24.35 -25.79 -31.71
C GLY A 493 24.72 -27.27 -31.57
N ASN A 494 23.75 -28.17 -31.31
CA ASN A 494 23.99 -29.62 -31.36
C ASN A 494 22.78 -30.36 -31.99
N PRO A 495 22.82 -30.65 -33.30
CA PRO A 495 21.70 -31.28 -34.01
C PRO A 495 21.48 -32.76 -33.65
N TYR A 496 22.37 -33.36 -32.85
CA TYR A 496 22.29 -34.76 -32.40
C TYR A 496 21.65 -34.92 -31.01
N ARG A 497 21.35 -33.81 -30.31
CA ARG A 497 20.69 -33.84 -29.01
C ARG A 497 19.31 -33.19 -29.10
N VAL A 498 18.28 -33.95 -28.75
CA VAL A 498 16.91 -33.44 -28.62
C VAL A 498 16.83 -32.55 -27.38
N SER A 499 16.23 -31.37 -27.52
CA SER A 499 16.08 -30.42 -26.41
C SER A 499 15.19 -30.98 -25.31
N PRO A 500 15.50 -30.75 -24.01
CA PRO A 500 14.61 -31.06 -22.87
C PRO A 500 13.17 -30.54 -23.04
N HIS A 501 13.02 -29.38 -23.70
CA HIS A 501 11.70 -28.82 -24.07
C HIS A 501 10.88 -29.76 -24.94
N SER A 502 11.52 -30.60 -25.75
CA SER A 502 10.84 -31.57 -26.62
C SER A 502 10.20 -32.72 -25.84
N TYR A 503 10.60 -32.94 -24.60
CA TYR A 503 10.02 -33.96 -23.72
C TYR A 503 8.96 -33.38 -22.76
N GLY A 504 8.75 -32.06 -22.79
CA GLY A 504 7.84 -31.35 -21.88
C GLY A 504 8.38 -31.24 -20.45
N TYR A 505 9.70 -31.41 -20.25
CA TYR A 505 10.35 -31.38 -18.93
C TYR A 505 10.91 -30.01 -18.53
N ALA A 506 11.03 -29.10 -19.50
CA ALA A 506 11.69 -27.82 -19.31
C ALA A 506 10.72 -26.64 -19.40
N VAL A 507 11.08 -25.56 -18.72
CA VAL A 507 10.41 -24.26 -18.77
C VAL A 507 11.49 -23.17 -18.85
N ASP A 508 11.39 -22.31 -19.86
CA ASP A 508 12.17 -21.09 -19.94
C ASP A 508 11.33 -19.94 -19.38
N ILE A 509 11.88 -19.14 -18.45
CA ILE A 509 11.13 -18.10 -17.73
C ILE A 509 11.80 -16.73 -17.92
N ASN A 510 11.06 -15.76 -18.47
CA ASN A 510 11.48 -14.38 -18.76
C ASN A 510 12.81 -14.31 -19.54
N THR A 511 12.78 -14.75 -20.79
CA THR A 511 13.96 -15.01 -21.62
C THR A 511 14.82 -13.79 -21.96
N VAL A 512 14.29 -12.56 -21.96
CA VAL A 512 15.09 -11.34 -22.13
C VAL A 512 15.80 -11.01 -20.81
N LYS A 513 15.08 -11.07 -19.68
CA LYS A 513 15.66 -10.81 -18.35
C LYS A 513 16.69 -11.87 -17.94
N ASN A 514 16.58 -13.07 -18.49
CA ASN A 514 17.41 -14.21 -18.16
C ASN A 514 18.02 -14.82 -19.44
N PRO A 515 19.08 -14.19 -19.98
CA PRO A 515 19.65 -14.64 -21.25
C PRO A 515 20.46 -15.92 -21.11
N TYR A 516 20.64 -16.60 -22.24
CA TYR A 516 21.43 -17.83 -22.38
C TYR A 516 22.70 -17.59 -23.21
N PHE A 517 23.82 -18.21 -22.83
CA PHE A 517 25.09 -18.13 -23.56
C PHE A 517 25.42 -19.39 -24.38
N ALA A 518 25.51 -19.25 -25.70
CA ALA A 518 25.98 -20.26 -26.63
C ALA A 518 26.91 -19.65 -27.68
N GLY A 519 28.15 -19.34 -27.28
CA GLY A 519 29.11 -18.60 -28.11
C GLY A 519 28.76 -17.10 -28.30
N ARG A 520 27.49 -16.74 -28.10
CA ARG A 520 26.97 -15.39 -27.90
C ARG A 520 25.76 -15.43 -26.95
N TRP A 521 25.36 -14.28 -26.44
CA TRP A 521 24.17 -14.15 -25.60
C TRP A 521 22.89 -14.09 -26.43
N TYR A 522 21.86 -14.81 -25.99
CA TYR A 522 20.52 -14.81 -26.55
C TYR A 522 19.49 -14.40 -25.48
N PRO A 523 18.50 -13.56 -25.82
CA PRO A 523 18.36 -12.84 -27.10
C PRO A 523 19.40 -11.71 -27.24
N SER A 524 19.96 -11.21 -26.13
CA SER A 524 21.01 -10.19 -26.12
C SER A 524 21.86 -10.27 -24.85
N ALA A 525 22.95 -9.51 -24.81
CA ALA A 525 23.82 -9.42 -23.63
C ALA A 525 23.31 -8.45 -22.55
N ALA A 526 22.17 -7.77 -22.74
CA ALA A 526 21.71 -6.66 -21.90
C ALA A 526 21.59 -7.01 -20.41
N TYR A 527 21.24 -8.26 -20.09
CA TYR A 527 21.07 -8.75 -18.72
C TYR A 527 22.06 -9.88 -18.36
N SER A 528 23.19 -9.94 -19.06
CA SER A 528 24.22 -10.96 -18.85
C SER A 528 25.15 -10.67 -17.68
N THR A 529 25.32 -9.39 -17.33
CA THR A 529 26.15 -8.87 -16.23
C THR A 529 25.31 -7.96 -15.34
N GLY A 530 25.84 -7.58 -14.16
CA GLY A 530 25.11 -6.69 -13.23
C GLY A 530 23.80 -7.30 -12.71
N ARG A 531 23.72 -8.63 -12.65
CA ARG A 531 22.51 -9.35 -12.27
C ARG A 531 22.23 -9.22 -10.78
N SER A 532 20.99 -8.93 -10.42
CA SER A 532 20.52 -8.74 -9.05
C SER A 532 19.09 -9.23 -8.89
N ALA A 533 18.76 -9.77 -7.72
CA ALA A 533 17.38 -10.15 -7.37
C ALA A 533 16.44 -8.94 -7.27
N SER A 534 16.97 -7.72 -7.17
CA SER A 534 16.19 -6.47 -7.23
C SER A 534 15.63 -6.18 -8.63
N ILE A 535 16.21 -6.77 -9.69
CA ILE A 535 15.72 -6.59 -11.05
C ILE A 535 14.45 -7.45 -11.24
N PRO A 536 13.27 -6.85 -11.51
CA PRO A 536 12.02 -7.59 -11.63
C PRO A 536 12.08 -8.73 -12.66
N GLY A 537 11.72 -9.94 -12.23
CA GLY A 537 11.67 -11.14 -13.07
C GLY A 537 13.02 -11.79 -13.38
N MET A 538 14.11 -11.33 -12.74
CA MET A 538 15.45 -11.91 -12.88
C MET A 538 15.68 -13.07 -11.91
N HIS A 539 16.32 -14.15 -12.38
CA HIS A 539 16.68 -15.30 -11.57
C HIS A 539 18.09 -15.17 -10.99
N MET A 540 18.19 -15.35 -9.68
CA MET A 540 19.40 -15.57 -8.90
C MET A 540 19.29 -16.87 -8.10
N ALA A 541 20.40 -17.42 -7.60
CA ALA A 541 20.40 -18.75 -6.96
C ALA A 541 19.45 -18.88 -5.74
N ASP A 542 19.05 -17.77 -5.13
CA ASP A 542 18.16 -17.63 -3.99
C ASP A 542 16.75 -17.13 -4.37
N THR A 543 16.50 -16.79 -5.63
CA THR A 543 15.16 -16.42 -6.11
C THR A 543 14.22 -17.63 -6.14
N VAL A 544 12.91 -17.35 -6.17
CA VAL A 544 11.87 -18.38 -5.95
C VAL A 544 11.95 -19.54 -6.92
N PHE A 545 12.18 -19.31 -8.22
CA PHE A 545 12.19 -20.40 -9.19
C PHE A 545 13.38 -21.34 -8.99
N PRO A 546 14.66 -20.87 -8.93
CA PRO A 546 15.79 -21.74 -8.60
C PRO A 546 15.66 -22.52 -7.28
N VAL A 547 15.07 -21.92 -6.25
CA VAL A 547 14.81 -22.60 -4.97
C VAL A 547 13.75 -23.69 -5.11
N GLU A 548 12.60 -23.35 -5.70
CA GLU A 548 11.46 -24.27 -5.79
C GLU A 548 11.69 -25.40 -6.79
N PHE A 549 12.35 -25.14 -7.92
CA PHE A 549 12.74 -26.23 -8.84
C PHE A 549 13.66 -27.25 -8.15
N ARG A 550 14.66 -26.81 -7.36
CA ARG A 550 15.51 -27.73 -6.57
C ARG A 550 14.72 -28.51 -5.53
N ARG A 551 13.83 -27.84 -4.80
CA ARG A 551 12.96 -28.45 -3.79
C ARG A 551 12.06 -29.55 -4.39
N HIS A 552 11.66 -29.35 -5.63
CA HIS A 552 10.79 -30.28 -6.35
C HIS A 552 11.57 -31.23 -7.27
N GLY A 553 12.87 -31.45 -7.04
CA GLY A 553 13.67 -32.46 -7.75
C GLY A 553 13.99 -32.10 -9.21
N GLY A 554 14.10 -30.81 -9.50
CA GLY A 554 14.58 -30.24 -10.75
C GLY A 554 15.84 -29.40 -10.54
N HIS A 555 16.26 -28.66 -11.56
CA HIS A 555 17.43 -27.81 -11.51
C HIS A 555 17.25 -26.54 -12.36
N TRP A 556 18.18 -25.59 -12.18
CA TRP A 556 18.26 -24.33 -12.90
C TRP A 556 19.56 -24.27 -13.71
N GLY A 557 19.47 -23.84 -14.97
CA GLY A 557 20.59 -23.76 -15.92
C GLY A 557 21.61 -22.66 -15.63
N GLY A 558 21.42 -21.85 -14.59
CA GLY A 558 22.33 -20.75 -14.23
C GLY A 558 23.80 -21.19 -14.05
N CYS A 559 24.04 -22.44 -13.66
CA CYS A 559 25.38 -23.02 -13.50
C CYS A 559 26.17 -23.09 -14.84
N TYR A 560 25.48 -23.07 -15.99
CA TYR A 560 26.07 -23.10 -17.33
C TYR A 560 25.80 -21.82 -18.14
N ARG A 561 25.43 -20.71 -17.47
CA ARG A 561 25.02 -19.45 -18.11
C ARG A 561 23.78 -19.60 -19.01
N ASP A 562 22.85 -20.43 -18.57
CA ASP A 562 21.51 -20.57 -19.13
C ASP A 562 20.48 -20.10 -18.11
N TYR A 563 20.32 -18.77 -18.00
CA TYR A 563 19.60 -18.20 -16.87
C TYR A 563 18.09 -18.36 -16.96
N HIS A 564 17.50 -18.53 -18.15
CA HIS A 564 16.05 -18.73 -18.26
C HIS A 564 15.65 -20.18 -18.02
N HIS A 565 16.56 -21.13 -18.17
CA HIS A 565 16.22 -22.54 -18.32
C HIS A 565 16.05 -23.26 -17.00
N PHE A 566 14.94 -23.98 -16.87
CA PHE A 566 14.64 -24.85 -15.74
C PHE A 566 14.17 -26.20 -16.23
N GLU A 567 14.59 -27.27 -15.55
CA GLU A 567 14.16 -28.63 -15.87
C GLU A 567 13.65 -29.37 -14.64
N LEU A 568 12.59 -30.16 -14.81
CA LEU A 568 12.06 -31.06 -13.77
C LEU A 568 12.54 -32.51 -13.94
N THR A 569 13.84 -32.68 -14.19
CA THR A 569 14.51 -33.97 -14.35
C THR A 569 15.46 -34.26 -13.19
N THR A 570 15.76 -35.54 -12.96
CA THR A 570 16.71 -35.98 -11.92
C THR A 570 18.17 -35.71 -12.26
N GLN A 571 18.47 -35.17 -13.46
CA GLN A 571 19.82 -34.71 -13.77
C GLN A 571 20.09 -33.45 -12.96
N ARG A 572 21.25 -33.44 -12.30
CA ARG A 572 21.70 -32.37 -11.42
C ARG A 572 22.75 -31.51 -12.15
N CYS A 573 22.77 -30.19 -11.89
CA CYS A 573 24.03 -29.55 -11.53
C CYS A 573 24.36 -30.12 -10.12
#